data_AF-A0A2U3QFY6-F1
#
_entry.id   AF-A0A2U3QFY6-F1
#
_cell.length_a   1.000
_cell.length_b   1.000
_cell.length_c   1.000
_cell.angle_alpha   90.00
_cell.angle_beta   90.00
_cell.angle_gamma   90.00
#
_symmetry.space_group_name_H-M   'P 1'
#
loop_
_entity.id
_entity.type
_entity.pdbx_description
1 polymer ?
#
loop_
_entity_poly.entity_id
_entity_poly.type
_entity_poly.pdbx_seq_one_letter_code
_entity_poly.pdbx_strand_id
1 'polypeptide(L)'
;MKGGAIADIIRLIDSHFGTNTYSLMHLFREEQRKILGLVISETMEQFEHAYRLLYENNRTLMVFLRETGMPVPQAFYAAAEFTLNLDLKKACSEEAMDAEKVRGIIAEINKLGVSFDSVSIELELRRKCEGMIGSLCGTCATESELSLLSSFHSFLEIVRSLPFDLNYWQIQNSYYKMAKTVYRDFLLKAKEGDSTAARWLDIYRSVGEKLLFNIAAVLPEN
;
A
#
# COMPACT_ATOMS: atom_id res chain seq x y z
N MET A 1 -29.76 -2.25 -23.63
CA MET A 1 -28.74 -2.67 -22.65
C MET A 1 -27.44 -2.84 -23.43
N LYS A 2 -26.41 -2.04 -23.15
CA LYS A 2 -25.08 -2.28 -23.74
C LYS A 2 -24.59 -3.65 -23.23
N GLY A 3 -24.08 -4.49 -24.11
CA GLY A 3 -23.44 -5.74 -23.71
C GLY A 3 -22.24 -5.44 -22.82
N GLY A 4 -21.87 -6.34 -21.91
CA GLY A 4 -20.63 -6.19 -21.14
C GLY A 4 -19.42 -6.17 -22.09
N ALA A 5 -18.34 -5.47 -21.72
CA ALA A 5 -17.15 -5.28 -22.56
C ALA A 5 -16.58 -6.59 -23.16
N ILE A 6 -16.66 -7.72 -22.44
CA ILE A 6 -16.29 -9.05 -22.97
C ILE A 6 -17.16 -9.46 -24.18
N ALA A 7 -18.47 -9.25 -24.09
CA ALA A 7 -19.39 -9.62 -25.17
C ALA A 7 -19.14 -8.78 -26.43
N ASP A 8 -18.80 -7.49 -26.26
CA ASP A 8 -18.47 -6.61 -27.38
C ASP A 8 -17.13 -7.00 -28.03
N ILE A 9 -16.13 -7.42 -27.25
CA ILE A 9 -14.85 -7.94 -27.78
C ILE A 9 -15.05 -9.26 -28.53
N ILE A 10 -15.84 -10.19 -27.98
CA ILE A 10 -16.16 -11.46 -28.67
C ILE A 10 -16.81 -11.16 -30.03
N ARG A 11 -17.79 -10.26 -30.07
CA ARG A 11 -18.45 -9.83 -31.32
C ARG A 11 -17.48 -9.18 -32.30
N LEU A 12 -16.54 -8.35 -31.81
CA LEU A 12 -15.55 -7.70 -32.65
C LEU A 12 -14.60 -8.72 -33.29
N ILE A 13 -14.10 -9.69 -32.52
CA ILE A 13 -13.27 -10.79 -33.03
C ILE A 13 -14.04 -11.62 -34.06
N ASP A 14 -15.28 -12.00 -33.76
CA ASP A 14 -16.13 -12.77 -34.68
C ASP A 14 -16.37 -12.02 -35.99
N SER A 15 -16.55 -10.69 -35.93
CA SER A 15 -16.75 -9.84 -37.11
C SER A 15 -15.49 -9.70 -37.98
N HIS A 16 -14.30 -9.66 -37.38
CA HIS A 16 -13.04 -9.45 -38.09
C HIS A 16 -12.40 -10.75 -38.63
N PHE A 17 -12.58 -11.87 -37.93
CA PHE A 17 -11.93 -13.15 -38.26
C PHE A 17 -12.91 -14.23 -38.74
N GLY A 18 -14.20 -13.93 -38.78
CA GLY A 18 -15.27 -14.86 -39.14
C GLY A 18 -15.64 -15.79 -37.99
N THR A 19 -16.93 -16.11 -37.86
CA THR A 19 -17.58 -16.76 -36.71
C THR A 19 -17.02 -18.14 -36.31
N ASN A 20 -16.15 -18.75 -37.13
CA ASN A 20 -15.68 -20.13 -36.93
C ASN A 20 -14.16 -20.31 -37.04
N THR A 21 -13.36 -19.24 -37.19
CA THR A 21 -11.93 -19.39 -37.52
C THR A 21 -11.00 -19.09 -36.35
N TYR A 22 -11.27 -18.02 -35.58
CA TYR A 22 -10.42 -17.61 -34.46
C TYR A 22 -11.25 -17.02 -33.31
N SER A 23 -10.83 -17.30 -32.08
CA SER A 23 -11.47 -16.85 -30.84
C SER A 23 -10.40 -16.25 -29.94
N LEU A 24 -10.80 -15.49 -28.92
CA LEU A 24 -9.90 -15.00 -27.87
C LEU A 24 -9.13 -16.17 -27.22
N MET A 25 -9.73 -17.35 -27.15
CA MET A 25 -9.09 -18.59 -26.66
C MET A 25 -7.94 -19.09 -27.54
N HIS A 26 -7.88 -18.67 -28.81
CA HIS A 26 -6.82 -19.03 -29.76
C HIS A 26 -5.65 -18.05 -29.78
N LEU A 27 -5.74 -16.91 -29.07
CA LEU A 27 -4.62 -15.99 -28.90
C LEU A 27 -3.52 -16.61 -28.02
N PHE A 28 -2.29 -16.16 -28.21
CA PHE A 28 -1.22 -16.47 -27.26
C PHE A 28 -1.60 -15.97 -25.86
N ARG A 29 -1.21 -16.72 -24.83
CA ARG A 29 -1.57 -16.44 -23.44
C ARG A 29 -1.24 -15.01 -22.98
N GLU A 30 -0.17 -14.43 -23.52
CA GLU A 30 0.21 -13.06 -23.17
C GLU A 30 -0.76 -12.01 -23.74
N GLU A 31 -1.23 -12.22 -24.97
CA GLU A 31 -2.25 -11.34 -25.56
C GLU A 31 -3.62 -11.55 -24.90
N GLN A 32 -3.94 -12.78 -24.51
CA GLN A 32 -5.12 -13.05 -23.67
C GLN A 32 -5.05 -12.27 -22.36
N ARG A 33 -3.91 -12.30 -21.65
CA ARG A 33 -3.71 -11.56 -20.41
C ARG A 33 -3.86 -10.06 -20.59
N LYS A 34 -3.27 -9.48 -21.65
CA LYS A 34 -3.39 -8.05 -21.94
C LYS A 34 -4.85 -7.66 -22.18
N ILE A 35 -5.56 -8.38 -23.05
CA ILE A 35 -6.96 -8.07 -23.37
C ILE A 35 -7.86 -8.25 -22.14
N LEU A 36 -7.75 -9.38 -21.45
CA LEU A 36 -8.53 -9.63 -20.24
C LEU A 36 -8.21 -8.61 -19.14
N GLY A 37 -6.95 -8.20 -19.02
CA GLY A 37 -6.53 -7.16 -18.08
C GLY A 37 -7.25 -5.84 -18.31
N LEU A 38 -7.38 -5.39 -19.57
CA LEU A 38 -8.12 -4.18 -19.92
C LEU A 38 -9.60 -4.29 -19.54
N VAL A 39 -10.24 -5.41 -19.89
CA VAL A 39 -11.67 -5.62 -19.61
C VAL A 39 -11.95 -5.71 -18.11
N ILE A 40 -11.10 -6.43 -17.37
CA ILE A 40 -11.19 -6.51 -15.92
C ILE A 40 -11.02 -5.13 -15.31
N SER A 41 -10.07 -4.32 -15.80
CA SER A 41 -9.84 -2.97 -15.28
C SER A 41 -11.06 -2.08 -15.45
N GLU A 42 -11.65 -2.03 -16.66
CA GLU A 42 -12.88 -1.28 -16.91
C GLU A 42 -14.05 -1.77 -16.04
N THR A 43 -14.20 -3.09 -15.92
CA THR A 43 -15.27 -3.68 -15.11
C THR A 43 -15.06 -3.38 -13.61
N MET A 44 -13.82 -3.37 -13.13
CA MET A 44 -13.49 -3.04 -11.74
C MET A 44 -13.78 -1.58 -11.41
N GLU A 45 -13.58 -0.65 -12.34
CA GLU A 45 -13.99 0.75 -12.15
C GLU A 45 -15.51 0.89 -11.98
N GLN A 46 -16.28 0.14 -12.77
CA GLN A 46 -17.75 0.11 -12.64
C GLN A 46 -18.18 -0.48 -11.30
N PHE A 47 -17.53 -1.56 -10.84
CA PHE A 47 -17.75 -2.12 -9.51
C PHE A 47 -17.40 -1.10 -8.42
N GLU A 48 -16.25 -0.44 -8.49
CA GLU A 48 -15.88 0.58 -7.53
C GLU A 48 -16.95 1.67 -7.41
N HIS A 49 -17.40 2.22 -8.53
CA HIS A 49 -18.43 3.25 -8.51
C HIS A 49 -19.74 2.74 -7.90
N ALA A 50 -20.19 1.54 -8.28
CA ALA A 50 -21.43 0.96 -7.77
C ALA A 50 -21.37 0.69 -6.26
N TYR A 51 -20.29 0.06 -5.77
CA TYR A 51 -20.10 -0.25 -4.36
C TYR A 51 -19.96 1.03 -3.53
N ARG A 52 -19.20 2.02 -4.01
CA ARG A 52 -19.06 3.32 -3.35
C ARG A 52 -20.41 4.02 -3.22
N LEU A 53 -21.20 4.07 -4.29
CA LEU A 53 -22.53 4.68 -4.25
C LEU A 53 -23.47 3.97 -3.28
N LEU A 54 -23.45 2.63 -3.25
CA LEU A 54 -24.22 1.85 -2.29
C LEU A 54 -23.78 2.14 -0.86
N TYR A 55 -22.48 2.26 -0.61
CA TYR A 55 -21.94 2.56 0.70
C TYR A 55 -22.29 3.97 1.16
N GLU A 56 -21.96 4.99 0.38
CA GLU A 56 -22.12 6.40 0.75
C GLU A 56 -23.58 6.78 1.01
N ASN A 57 -24.50 6.33 0.15
CA ASN A 57 -25.93 6.60 0.30
C ASN A 57 -26.54 5.96 1.57
N ASN A 58 -25.94 4.88 2.05
CA ASN A 58 -26.49 4.07 3.12
C ASN A 58 -25.64 4.07 4.40
N ARG A 59 -24.54 4.83 4.43
CA ARG A 59 -23.60 4.90 5.55
C ARG A 59 -24.29 5.27 6.85
N THR A 60 -25.13 6.31 6.83
CA THR A 60 -25.87 6.79 8.02
C THR A 60 -26.82 5.72 8.56
N LEU A 61 -27.53 5.00 7.68
CA LEU A 61 -28.41 3.91 8.08
C LEU A 61 -27.61 2.76 8.69
N MET A 62 -26.48 2.38 8.09
CA MET A 62 -25.60 1.34 8.63
C MET A 62 -25.08 1.70 10.02
N VAL A 63 -24.64 2.95 10.23
CA VAL A 63 -24.23 3.46 11.54
C VAL A 63 -25.37 3.40 12.54
N PHE A 64 -26.57 3.83 12.17
CA PHE A 64 -27.75 3.79 13.03
C PHE A 64 -28.12 2.36 13.45
N LEU A 65 -28.11 1.40 12.51
CA LEU A 65 -28.35 -0.01 12.80
C LEU A 65 -27.33 -0.56 13.81
N ARG A 66 -26.04 -0.21 13.66
CA ARG A 66 -24.99 -0.59 14.62
C ARG A 66 -25.21 0.01 16.01
N GLU A 67 -25.48 1.31 16.09
CA GLU A 67 -25.65 2.02 17.36
C GLU A 67 -26.89 1.57 18.13
N THR A 68 -27.93 1.11 17.43
CA THR A 68 -29.15 0.56 18.03
C THR A 68 -29.07 -0.95 18.33
N GLY A 69 -27.94 -1.60 18.02
CA GLY A 69 -27.76 -3.04 18.23
C GLY A 69 -28.57 -3.91 17.27
N MET A 70 -29.12 -3.34 16.19
CA MET A 70 -29.84 -4.09 15.17
C MET A 70 -28.85 -4.79 14.21
N PRO A 71 -29.20 -5.99 13.71
CA PRO A 71 -28.34 -6.69 12.76
C PRO A 71 -28.27 -5.92 11.44
N VAL A 72 -27.06 -5.56 11.04
CA VAL A 72 -26.80 -4.96 9.72
C VAL A 72 -26.84 -6.06 8.65
N PRO A 73 -27.65 -5.93 7.59
CA PRO A 73 -27.70 -6.93 6.52
C PRO A 73 -26.36 -7.05 5.77
N GLN A 74 -26.04 -8.26 5.30
CA GLN A 74 -24.76 -8.55 4.63
C GLN A 74 -24.48 -7.67 3.41
N ALA A 75 -25.50 -7.22 2.69
CA ALA A 75 -25.34 -6.33 1.55
C ALA A 75 -24.68 -4.98 1.92
N PHE A 76 -24.96 -4.44 3.11
CA PHE A 76 -24.32 -3.22 3.61
C PHE A 76 -22.85 -3.48 3.94
N TYR A 77 -22.54 -4.62 4.56
CA TYR A 77 -21.17 -5.02 4.83
C TYR A 77 -20.36 -5.18 3.55
N ALA A 78 -20.91 -5.85 2.52
CA ALA A 78 -20.21 -6.01 1.25
C ALA A 78 -19.88 -4.66 0.58
N ALA A 79 -20.82 -3.70 0.62
CA ALA A 79 -20.59 -2.33 0.14
C ALA A 79 -19.46 -1.64 0.92
N ALA A 80 -19.56 -1.63 2.25
CA ALA A 80 -18.59 -0.99 3.13
C ALA A 80 -17.20 -1.64 3.04
N GLU A 81 -17.13 -2.97 3.04
CA GLU A 81 -15.90 -3.74 2.96
C GLU A 81 -15.14 -3.46 1.67
N PHE A 82 -15.82 -3.49 0.53
CA PHE A 82 -15.19 -3.18 -0.74
C PHE A 82 -14.66 -1.74 -0.76
N THR A 83 -15.50 -0.76 -0.41
CA THR A 83 -15.15 0.66 -0.52
C THR A 83 -14.05 1.05 0.47
N LEU A 84 -14.17 0.68 1.74
CA LEU A 84 -13.20 1.08 2.78
C LEU A 84 -11.84 0.40 2.59
N ASN A 85 -11.80 -0.88 2.19
CA ASN A 85 -10.52 -1.53 1.90
C ASN A 85 -9.86 -0.96 0.65
N LEU A 86 -10.63 -0.62 -0.37
CA LEU A 86 -10.09 0.03 -1.57
C LEU A 86 -9.53 1.42 -1.25
N ASP A 87 -10.25 2.21 -0.44
CA ASP A 87 -9.80 3.52 0.00
C ASP A 87 -8.54 3.44 0.86
N LEU A 88 -8.48 2.47 1.78
CA LEU A 88 -7.30 2.22 2.60
C LEU A 88 -6.11 1.82 1.73
N LYS A 89 -6.30 0.91 0.77
CA LYS A 89 -5.26 0.50 -0.17
C LYS A 89 -4.75 1.68 -0.99
N LYS A 90 -5.64 2.50 -1.55
CA LYS A 90 -5.27 3.70 -2.32
C LYS A 90 -4.48 4.69 -1.46
N ALA A 91 -4.94 4.97 -0.24
CA ALA A 91 -4.26 5.87 0.69
C ALA A 91 -2.84 5.36 1.05
N CYS A 92 -2.67 4.04 1.19
CA CYS A 92 -1.36 3.42 1.43
C CYS A 92 -0.43 3.50 0.20
N SER A 93 -0.98 3.41 -1.02
CA SER A 93 -0.23 3.46 -2.28
C SER A 93 0.15 4.88 -2.73
N GLU A 94 -0.46 5.94 -2.20
CA GLU A 94 -0.13 7.34 -2.53
C GLU A 94 1.34 7.66 -2.23
N GLU A 95 2.03 8.43 -3.09
CA GLU A 95 3.46 8.73 -2.92
C GLU A 95 3.77 9.33 -1.54
N ALA A 96 2.99 10.35 -1.14
CA ALA A 96 2.96 10.89 0.20
C ALA A 96 1.74 10.33 0.94
N MET A 97 1.97 9.42 1.88
CA MET A 97 0.88 8.79 2.64
C MET A 97 0.32 9.76 3.69
N ASP A 98 -0.96 10.12 3.57
CA ASP A 98 -1.66 10.92 4.56
C ASP A 98 -2.06 10.06 5.78
N ALA A 99 -1.35 10.29 6.88
CA ALA A 99 -1.56 9.59 8.14
C ALA A 99 -2.96 9.80 8.73
N GLU A 100 -3.53 11.00 8.60
CA GLU A 100 -4.86 11.31 9.12
C GLU A 100 -5.93 10.60 8.31
N LYS A 101 -5.80 10.61 6.98
CA LYS A 101 -6.70 9.87 6.07
C LYS A 101 -6.68 8.37 6.36
N VAL A 102 -5.49 7.76 6.48
CA VAL A 102 -5.34 6.34 6.81
C VAL A 102 -5.98 6.01 8.16
N ARG A 103 -5.70 6.80 9.20
CA ARG A 103 -6.30 6.61 10.53
C ARG A 103 -7.82 6.76 10.51
N GLY A 104 -8.34 7.72 9.75
CA GLY A 104 -9.78 7.93 9.59
C GLY A 104 -10.49 6.70 9.01
N ILE A 105 -9.93 6.13 7.94
CA ILE A 105 -10.49 4.93 7.29
C ILE A 105 -10.45 3.73 8.24
N ILE A 106 -9.35 3.53 8.97
CA ILE A 106 -9.21 2.43 9.95
C ILE A 106 -10.23 2.59 11.09
N ALA A 107 -10.40 3.80 11.62
CA ALA A 107 -11.38 4.08 12.65
C ALA A 107 -12.81 3.77 12.18
N GLU A 108 -13.09 4.06 10.91
CA GLU A 108 -14.38 3.78 10.29
C GLU A 108 -14.63 2.27 10.09
N ILE A 109 -13.65 1.53 9.58
CA ILE A 109 -13.70 0.06 9.47
C ILE A 109 -13.97 -0.56 10.85
N ASN A 110 -13.25 -0.11 11.88
CA ASN A 110 -13.44 -0.57 13.26
C ASN A 110 -14.82 -0.22 13.81
N LYS A 111 -15.29 1.02 13.62
CA LYS A 111 -16.63 1.46 14.07
C LYS A 111 -17.72 0.57 13.47
N LEU A 112 -17.62 0.27 12.18
CA LEU A 112 -18.58 -0.54 11.46
C LEU A 112 -18.39 -2.04 11.65
N GLY A 113 -17.26 -2.48 12.19
CA GLY A 113 -16.93 -3.90 12.37
C GLY A 113 -16.77 -4.63 11.04
N VAL A 114 -16.18 -3.96 10.06
CA VAL A 114 -15.88 -4.48 8.73
C VAL A 114 -14.52 -5.19 8.76
N SER A 115 -14.34 -6.23 7.94
CA SER A 115 -13.05 -6.92 7.81
C SER A 115 -12.01 -6.10 7.05
N PHE A 116 -10.75 -6.20 7.49
CA PHE A 116 -9.61 -5.70 6.73
C PHE A 116 -9.16 -6.73 5.70
N ASP A 117 -8.89 -6.30 4.47
CA ASP A 117 -8.08 -7.04 3.51
C ASP A 117 -6.59 -6.89 3.88
N SER A 118 -6.22 -7.48 5.01
CA SER A 118 -4.87 -7.36 5.57
C SER A 118 -3.81 -7.88 4.60
N VAL A 119 -4.11 -8.90 3.81
CA VAL A 119 -3.16 -9.52 2.88
C VAL A 119 -2.81 -8.56 1.74
N SER A 120 -3.81 -7.98 1.07
CA SER A 120 -3.55 -7.06 -0.04
C SER A 120 -2.88 -5.77 0.42
N ILE A 121 -3.28 -5.24 1.58
CA ILE A 121 -2.72 -4.00 2.12
C ILE A 121 -1.29 -4.21 2.61
N GLU A 122 -1.01 -5.33 3.30
CA GLU A 122 0.33 -5.68 3.77
C GLU A 122 1.31 -5.82 2.61
N LEU A 123 0.91 -6.49 1.52
CA LEU A 123 1.76 -6.65 0.34
C LEU A 123 2.14 -5.30 -0.28
N GLU A 124 1.17 -4.38 -0.35
CA GLU A 124 1.37 -3.05 -0.92
C GLU A 124 2.32 -2.21 -0.06
N LEU A 125 2.09 -2.19 1.25
CA LEU A 125 2.96 -1.50 2.21
C LEU A 125 4.37 -2.08 2.22
N ARG A 126 4.50 -3.41 2.12
CA ARG A 126 5.81 -4.08 2.08
C ARG A 126 6.60 -3.65 0.85
N ARG A 127 5.97 -3.67 -0.33
CA ARG A 127 6.61 -3.21 -1.58
C ARG A 127 7.05 -1.75 -1.49
N LYS A 128 6.21 -0.89 -0.91
CA LYS A 128 6.54 0.51 -0.72
C LYS A 128 7.71 0.69 0.25
N CYS A 129 7.71 0.00 1.39
CA CYS A 129 8.85 -0.03 2.31
C CYS A 129 10.14 -0.48 1.62
N GLU A 130 10.08 -1.59 0.87
CA GLU A 130 11.22 -2.14 0.13
C GLU A 130 11.74 -1.15 -0.93
N GLY A 131 10.83 -0.44 -1.60
CA GLY A 131 11.18 0.64 -2.53
C GLY A 131 11.88 1.81 -1.83
N MET A 132 11.29 2.33 -0.75
CA MET A 132 11.85 3.49 -0.01
C MET A 132 13.24 3.18 0.57
N ILE A 133 13.42 2.01 1.19
CA ILE A 133 14.73 1.62 1.72
C ILE A 133 15.74 1.32 0.60
N GLY A 134 15.28 0.84 -0.55
CA GLY A 134 16.11 0.63 -1.74
C GLY A 134 16.56 1.93 -2.41
N SER A 135 15.77 3.01 -2.30
CA SER A 135 16.11 4.34 -2.82
C SER A 135 17.12 5.10 -1.95
N LEU A 136 17.36 4.66 -0.71
CA LEU A 136 18.39 5.24 0.15
C LEU A 136 19.78 4.85 -0.39
N CYS A 137 20.40 5.79 -1.10
CA CYS A 137 21.71 5.57 -1.75
C CYS A 137 22.85 5.48 -0.73
N GLY A 138 22.69 6.11 0.44
CA GLY A 138 23.58 5.98 1.59
C GLY A 138 25.06 6.28 1.27
N THR A 139 25.31 7.12 0.27
CA THR A 139 26.67 7.40 -0.19
C THR A 139 27.08 8.84 0.12
N CYS A 140 26.12 9.75 0.33
CA CYS A 140 26.40 11.15 0.58
C CYS A 140 25.40 11.77 1.56
N ALA A 141 25.88 12.36 2.66
CA ALA A 141 25.11 13.14 3.65
C ALA A 141 24.50 14.42 3.06
N THR A 142 23.58 14.27 2.13
CA THR A 142 22.87 15.35 1.45
C THR A 142 21.53 15.58 2.12
N GLU A 143 21.00 16.80 1.98
CA GLU A 143 19.64 17.15 2.43
C GLU A 143 18.58 16.23 1.79
N SER A 144 18.84 15.76 0.56
CA SER A 144 17.99 14.82 -0.15
C SER A 144 17.93 13.45 0.54
N GLU A 145 19.09 12.88 0.94
CA GLU A 145 19.11 11.61 1.68
C GLU A 145 18.46 11.74 3.07
N LEU A 146 18.66 12.86 3.75
CA LEU A 146 18.00 13.14 5.03
C LEU A 146 16.47 13.21 4.87
N SER A 147 15.98 13.86 3.81
CA SER A 147 14.55 13.94 3.49
C SER A 147 13.95 12.56 3.17
N LEU A 148 14.65 11.74 2.39
CA LEU A 148 14.22 10.36 2.09
C LEU A 148 14.15 9.50 3.37
N LEU A 149 15.16 9.59 4.25
CA LEU A 149 15.18 8.85 5.51
C LEU A 149 14.07 9.32 6.46
N SER A 150 13.83 10.64 6.53
CA SER A 150 12.73 11.23 7.32
C SER A 150 11.36 10.79 6.81
N SER A 151 11.20 10.72 5.48
CA SER A 151 9.99 10.24 4.83
C SER A 151 9.76 8.76 5.13
N PHE A 152 10.82 7.94 5.08
CA PHE A 152 10.75 6.52 5.45
C PHE A 152 10.43 6.31 6.93
N HIS A 153 11.01 7.11 7.83
CA HIS A 153 10.70 7.10 9.25
C HIS A 153 9.22 7.40 9.51
N SER A 154 8.70 8.48 8.92
CA SER A 154 7.29 8.89 9.04
C SER A 154 6.35 7.81 8.48
N PHE A 155 6.74 7.19 7.35
CA PHE A 155 5.99 6.07 6.77
C PHE A 155 5.92 4.88 7.74
N LEU A 156 7.04 4.47 8.33
CA LEU A 156 7.09 3.38 9.31
C LEU A 156 6.25 3.66 10.57
N GLU A 157 6.14 4.91 11.02
CA GLU A 157 5.26 5.26 12.15
C GLU A 157 3.81 4.94 11.84
N ILE A 158 3.36 5.28 10.64
CA ILE A 158 1.98 5.00 10.24
C ILE A 158 1.79 3.49 10.06
N VAL A 159 2.72 2.79 9.42
CA VAL A 159 2.63 1.32 9.25
C VAL A 159 2.53 0.60 10.59
N ARG A 160 3.28 1.04 11.61
CA ARG A 160 3.21 0.46 12.96
C ARG A 160 1.92 0.78 13.71
N SER A 161 1.16 1.79 13.28
CA SER A 161 -0.16 2.11 13.84
C SER A 161 -1.30 1.28 13.24
N LEU A 162 -1.02 0.50 12.19
CA LEU A 162 -2.01 -0.34 11.53
C LEU A 162 -2.35 -1.56 12.38
N PRO A 163 -3.58 -2.10 12.26
CA PRO A 163 -4.04 -3.23 13.06
C PRO A 163 -3.51 -4.60 12.59
N PHE A 164 -2.50 -4.64 11.72
CA PHE A 164 -1.91 -5.87 11.19
C PHE A 164 -0.40 -5.74 11.07
N ASP A 165 0.28 -6.88 11.20
CA ASP A 165 1.74 -6.95 11.16
C ASP A 165 2.29 -6.94 9.72
N LEU A 166 3.36 -6.19 9.51
CA LEU A 166 4.14 -6.22 8.27
C LEU A 166 5.25 -7.29 8.39
N ASN A 167 5.54 -8.01 7.30
CA ASN A 167 6.77 -8.78 7.25
C ASN A 167 7.98 -7.85 7.03
N TYR A 168 8.81 -7.71 8.06
CA TYR A 168 9.97 -6.83 8.04
C TYR A 168 11.26 -7.46 7.50
N TRP A 169 11.32 -8.75 7.17
CA TRP A 169 12.59 -9.45 6.94
C TRP A 169 13.48 -8.80 5.86
N GLN A 170 12.91 -8.49 4.69
CA GLN A 170 13.63 -7.81 3.60
C GLN A 170 14.11 -6.42 4.01
N ILE A 171 13.24 -5.67 4.69
CA ILE A 171 13.51 -4.31 5.15
C ILE A 171 14.62 -4.32 6.21
N GLN A 172 14.56 -5.26 7.15
CA GLN A 172 15.58 -5.50 8.17
C GLN A 172 16.92 -5.85 7.55
N ASN A 173 16.94 -6.72 6.54
CA ASN A 173 18.17 -7.07 5.83
C ASN A 173 18.79 -5.87 5.10
N SER A 174 17.97 -5.05 4.44
CA SER A 174 18.44 -3.83 3.77
C SER A 174 18.97 -2.81 4.78
N TYR A 175 18.26 -2.60 5.89
CA TYR A 175 18.71 -1.75 6.99
C TYR A 175 20.06 -2.23 7.53
N TYR A 176 20.19 -3.52 7.86
CA TYR A 176 21.41 -4.09 8.41
C TYR A 176 22.62 -3.97 7.45
N LYS A 177 22.40 -4.11 6.14
CA LYS A 177 23.44 -3.87 5.14
C LYS A 177 23.91 -2.41 5.17
N MET A 178 22.97 -1.47 5.21
CA MET A 178 23.27 -0.04 5.28
C MET A 178 24.00 0.33 6.59
N ALA A 179 23.68 -0.33 7.70
CA ALA A 179 24.38 -0.16 8.97
C ALA A 179 25.87 -0.56 8.90
N LYS A 180 26.23 -1.51 8.03
CA LYS A 180 27.62 -1.95 7.86
C LYS A 180 28.43 -1.14 6.87
N THR A 181 27.78 -0.53 5.89
CA THR A 181 28.46 0.21 4.82
C THR A 181 28.46 1.70 5.09
N VAL A 182 27.28 2.27 5.32
CA VAL A 182 27.02 3.73 5.29
C VAL A 182 27.16 4.38 6.65
N TYR A 183 26.66 3.69 7.69
CA TYR A 183 26.57 4.25 9.02
C TYR A 183 27.91 4.75 9.57
N ARG A 184 29.01 4.03 9.29
CA ARG A 184 30.35 4.41 9.75
C ARG A 184 30.83 5.72 9.12
N ASP A 185 30.53 5.94 7.84
CA ASP A 185 30.96 7.15 7.13
C ASP A 185 30.19 8.38 7.65
N PHE A 186 28.90 8.21 7.95
CA PHE A 186 28.09 9.25 8.60
C PHE A 186 28.54 9.52 10.04
N LEU A 187 28.96 8.49 10.79
CA LEU A 187 29.51 8.65 12.13
C LEU A 187 30.79 9.49 12.14
N LEU A 188 31.70 9.28 11.17
CA LEU A 188 32.92 10.07 11.02
C LEU A 188 32.59 11.53 10.68
N LYS A 189 31.72 11.78 9.71
CA LYS A 189 31.29 13.14 9.32
C LYS A 189 30.61 13.90 10.47
N ALA A 190 29.79 13.21 11.25
CA ALA A 190 29.17 13.81 12.43
C ALA A 190 30.22 14.20 13.50
N LYS A 191 31.26 13.37 13.71
CA LYS A 191 32.39 13.70 14.60
C LYS A 191 33.22 14.89 14.07
N GLU A 192 33.28 15.09 12.76
CA GLU A 192 33.92 16.24 12.10
C GLU A 192 33.08 17.54 12.16
N GLY A 193 31.86 17.48 12.71
CA GLY A 193 30.99 18.65 12.93
C GLY A 193 29.87 18.83 11.90
N ASP A 194 29.63 17.84 11.02
CA ASP A 194 28.52 17.88 10.07
C ASP A 194 27.17 17.66 10.78
N SER A 195 26.39 18.75 10.90
CA SER A 195 25.06 18.73 11.53
C SER A 195 24.03 17.88 10.76
N THR A 196 24.16 17.75 9.44
CA THR A 196 23.25 16.93 8.61
C THR A 196 23.52 15.45 8.87
N ALA A 197 24.80 15.08 8.96
CA ALA A 197 25.20 13.72 9.31
C ALA A 197 24.73 13.33 10.73
N ALA A 198 24.81 14.25 11.70
CA ALA A 198 24.30 14.01 13.06
C ALA A 198 22.78 13.74 13.07
N ARG A 199 21.99 14.59 12.40
CA ARG A 199 20.53 14.38 12.28
C ARG A 199 20.18 13.08 11.57
N TRP A 200 20.95 12.72 10.53
CA TRP A 200 20.76 11.46 9.82
C TRP A 200 20.94 10.26 10.76
N LEU A 201 21.98 10.27 11.63
CA LEU A 201 22.24 9.19 12.59
C LEU A 201 21.09 9.04 13.61
N ASP A 202 20.53 10.14 14.09
CA ASP A 202 19.40 10.12 15.04
C ASP A 202 18.16 9.49 14.42
N ILE A 203 17.79 9.90 13.20
CA ILE A 203 16.64 9.35 12.48
C ILE A 203 16.90 7.88 12.14
N TYR A 204 18.11 7.54 11.69
CA TYR A 204 18.49 6.17 11.35
C TYR A 204 18.38 5.24 12.56
N ARG A 205 18.84 5.69 13.73
CA ARG A 205 18.67 4.96 14.99
C ARG A 205 17.19 4.73 15.31
N SER A 206 16.36 5.77 15.20
CA SER A 206 14.91 5.66 15.44
C SER A 206 14.22 4.69 14.46
N VAL A 207 14.65 4.65 13.20
CA VAL A 207 14.18 3.67 12.21
C VAL A 207 14.55 2.25 12.64
N GLY A 208 15.78 2.00 13.10
CA GLY A 208 16.19 0.68 13.57
C GLY A 208 15.37 0.16 14.75
N GLU A 209 15.01 1.02 15.71
CA GLU A 209 14.15 0.68 16.85
C GLU A 209 12.75 0.28 16.36
N LYS A 210 12.22 1.05 15.39
CA LYS A 210 10.94 0.76 14.74
C LYS A 210 10.97 -0.52 13.89
N LEU A 211 12.14 -0.94 13.42
CA LEU A 211 12.34 -2.23 12.76
C LEU A 211 12.66 -3.38 13.73
N LEU A 212 12.48 -3.16 15.05
CA LEU A 212 12.68 -4.16 16.11
C LEU A 212 14.13 -4.65 16.24
N PHE A 213 15.11 -3.84 15.84
CA PHE A 213 16.52 -4.13 16.09
C PHE A 213 16.95 -3.74 17.50
N ASN A 214 17.85 -4.53 18.08
CA ASN A 214 18.68 -4.06 19.19
C ASN A 214 19.78 -3.14 18.62
N ILE A 215 19.54 -1.83 18.71
CA ILE A 215 20.43 -0.80 18.19
C ILE A 215 21.87 -0.95 18.69
N ALA A 216 22.07 -1.21 19.98
CA ALA A 216 23.40 -1.31 20.58
C ALA A 216 24.21 -2.51 20.02
N ALA A 217 23.54 -3.55 19.52
CA ALA A 217 24.18 -4.69 18.90
C ALA A 217 24.44 -4.51 17.39
N VAL A 218 23.63 -3.66 16.72
CA VAL A 218 23.65 -3.49 15.26
C VAL A 218 24.50 -2.30 14.83
N LEU A 219 24.46 -1.21 15.60
CA LEU A 219 25.19 0.01 15.31
C LEU A 219 26.46 0.06 16.18
N PRO A 220 27.66 0.15 15.59
CA PRO A 220 28.88 0.33 16.38
C PRO A 220 28.82 1.68 17.10
N GLU A 221 29.00 1.67 18.43
CA GLU A 221 28.99 2.90 19.25
C GLU A 221 30.35 3.60 19.34
N ASN A 222 31.39 3.17 18.61
CA ASN A 222 32.71 3.81 18.63
C ASN A 222 33.36 3.91 17.25
#